data_AF-V5H0B5-F1
#
_entry.id   AF-V5H0B5-F1
#
_cell.length_a   1.000
_cell.length_b   1.000
_cell.length_c   1.000
_cell.angle_alpha   90.00
_cell.angle_beta   90.00
_cell.angle_gamma   90.00
#
_symmetry.space_group_name_H-M   'P 1'
#
loop_
_entity.id
_entity.type
_entity.pdbx_description
1 polymer ?
#
loop_
_entity_poly.entity_id
_entity_poly.type
_entity_poly.pdbx_seq_one_letter_code
_entity_poly.pdbx_strand_id
1 'polypeptide(L)'
;MNIGVAPTVTRGPKTLACLTALLCFLVYPADAFELIPGDWFEQPSQDSPRLGDESRALAKAQSWLKIHPCREHSLGESSGEAHRRALALALIEPELFTSCSSDALLHIRDLQHQILLQSTGNLSEVENRGQLALHVLALAAACQKPVDSNGRDLAAILREKPPVGTTRNRFSEALELLALCSLGHREQHLKDMALENVMQLERQGAAFLADSLAINILSAVCLEDGNTDALPTPIMNAVRELAGMQLPNGSFGNLHTSALVTQALWAADPDKRLPRWSKAKAMRFILAAQEEEGHFGNLLATFHVAPLLAGKTLAGVASHHTSFCKAKAGLEASASGSDAGRISVWYSLWIGDAATNRSSITVWVRPNATFFDVLQAAAEKDPRFRMEFKRSSLGPYVTSLSGIVQNTETGYFWMAHAMNFATGVVTPLTTGIGSHTVADSDHVIMWYKKPAF
;
A
#
# COMPACT_ATOMS: atom_id res chain seq x y z
N MET A 1 -55.35 11.67 51.78
CA MET A 1 -54.30 10.98 52.56
C MET A 1 -52.96 11.56 52.08
N ASN A 2 -52.12 12.24 52.85
CA ASN A 2 -52.11 12.64 54.27
C ASN A 2 -52.04 11.53 55.34
N ILE A 3 -51.30 11.80 56.43
CA ILE A 3 -50.87 10.91 57.54
C ILE A 3 -49.73 9.93 57.13
N GLY A 4 -48.60 9.82 57.84
CA GLY A 4 -48.05 10.62 58.97
C GLY A 4 -46.53 10.36 59.11
N VAL A 5 -45.69 11.38 59.41
CA VAL A 5 -45.35 11.95 60.74
C VAL A 5 -44.18 11.21 61.44
N ALA A 6 -43.19 11.99 61.89
CA ALA A 6 -41.96 11.59 62.61
C ALA A 6 -42.17 11.74 64.15
N PRO A 7 -41.20 12.01 65.06
CA PRO A 7 -39.72 11.99 65.01
C PRO A 7 -39.05 11.33 66.24
N THR A 8 -37.71 11.39 66.33
CA THR A 8 -37.00 11.52 67.64
C THR A 8 -35.76 12.42 67.50
N VAL A 9 -35.46 13.17 68.56
CA VAL A 9 -34.34 14.14 68.65
C VAL A 9 -33.81 14.13 70.08
N THR A 10 -32.49 14.03 70.28
CA THR A 10 -31.78 14.73 71.38
C THR A 10 -30.26 14.78 71.20
N ARG A 11 -29.70 16.01 71.34
CA ARG A 11 -28.47 16.42 72.06
C ARG A 11 -27.41 15.32 72.33
N GLY A 12 -26.13 15.46 71.97
CA GLY A 12 -25.29 16.67 72.02
C GLY A 12 -24.42 16.69 73.30
N PRO A 13 -23.50 17.66 73.52
CA PRO A 13 -23.17 18.87 72.76
C PRO A 13 -21.79 18.73 72.06
N LYS A 14 -20.72 19.55 72.08
CA LYS A 14 -20.36 20.84 72.74
C LYS A 14 -19.14 21.50 72.04
N THR A 15 -19.16 22.83 71.87
CA THR A 15 -18.06 23.85 71.88
C THR A 15 -16.63 23.50 71.43
N LEU A 16 -15.88 24.28 70.64
CA LEU A 16 -15.99 25.62 69.99
C LEU A 16 -14.94 25.63 68.83
N ALA A 17 -14.73 26.59 67.91
CA ALA A 17 -15.17 27.96 67.57
C ALA A 17 -15.08 28.12 66.00
N CYS A 18 -15.40 29.18 65.23
CA CYS A 18 -15.47 30.65 65.37
C CYS A 18 -14.10 31.36 65.54
N LEU A 19 -13.71 32.46 64.87
CA LEU A 19 -14.23 33.30 63.75
C LEU A 19 -12.96 34.00 63.14
N THR A 20 -12.80 34.39 61.87
CA THR A 20 -13.52 35.33 60.98
C THR A 20 -13.04 35.12 59.52
N ALA A 21 -13.89 35.05 58.50
CA ALA A 21 -14.28 36.16 57.60
C ALA A 21 -13.14 37.01 56.98
N LEU A 22 -12.91 36.88 55.65
CA LEU A 22 -13.09 37.97 54.67
C LEU A 22 -13.01 37.46 53.21
N LEU A 23 -13.86 37.99 52.33
CA LEU A 23 -13.73 37.88 50.88
C LEU A 23 -12.97 39.12 50.37
N CYS A 24 -11.83 38.93 49.72
CA CYS A 24 -11.12 39.99 49.02
C CYS A 24 -10.63 39.51 47.65
N PHE A 25 -10.74 40.38 46.65
CA PHE A 25 -10.06 40.23 45.37
C PHE A 25 -8.56 40.35 45.57
N LEU A 26 -7.78 39.50 44.89
CA LEU A 26 -6.40 39.82 44.52
C LEU A 26 -6.18 39.48 43.05
N VAL A 27 -5.55 40.43 42.36
CA VAL A 27 -5.00 40.31 41.00
C VAL A 27 -3.47 40.29 41.17
N TYR A 28 -2.75 39.79 40.15
CA TYR A 28 -1.29 39.71 40.05
C TYR A 28 -0.60 38.58 40.85
N PRO A 29 0.63 38.16 40.44
CA PRO A 29 1.40 38.60 39.27
C PRO A 29 1.66 37.48 38.24
N ALA A 30 2.29 37.86 37.12
CA ALA A 30 3.10 36.94 36.33
C ALA A 30 4.48 36.72 37.00
N ASP A 31 5.38 36.00 36.34
CA ASP A 31 6.82 35.92 36.67
C ASP A 31 7.20 35.30 38.03
N ALA A 32 6.97 33.99 38.17
CA ALA A 32 7.88 33.11 38.91
C ALA A 32 7.69 31.62 38.51
N PHE A 33 8.55 31.13 37.61
CA PHE A 33 8.91 29.71 37.58
C PHE A 33 10.40 29.63 37.30
N GLU A 34 11.15 29.05 38.25
CA GLU A 34 12.61 29.14 38.25
C GLU A 34 13.25 28.27 37.16
N LEU A 35 14.39 28.73 36.66
CA LEU A 35 15.17 28.03 35.64
C LEU A 35 15.77 26.74 36.23
N ILE A 36 15.31 25.59 35.73
CA ILE A 36 16.11 24.36 35.80
C ILE A 36 17.35 24.59 34.92
N PRO A 37 18.59 24.32 35.41
CA PRO A 37 19.80 24.54 34.63
C PRO A 37 19.80 23.78 33.30
N GLY A 38 19.88 24.53 32.20
CA GLY A 38 19.80 24.03 30.84
C GLY A 38 21.14 23.55 30.29
N ASP A 39 21.61 22.39 30.77
CA ASP A 39 22.62 21.57 30.08
C ASP A 39 21.94 20.34 29.44
N TRP A 40 22.62 19.67 28.50
CA TRP A 40 22.14 18.51 27.70
C TRP A 40 21.17 18.77 26.54
N PHE A 41 21.01 20.02 26.09
CA PHE A 41 20.63 20.29 24.70
C PHE A 41 21.80 20.95 23.96
N GLU A 42 22.63 20.13 23.31
CA GLU A 42 23.52 20.62 22.27
C GLU A 42 22.67 21.33 21.20
N GLN A 43 22.98 22.58 20.89
CA GLN A 43 22.28 23.29 19.81
C GLN A 43 22.63 22.61 18.48
N PRO A 44 21.66 22.04 17.74
CA PRO A 44 21.95 21.37 16.47
C PRO A 44 22.51 22.40 15.50
N SER A 45 23.77 22.17 15.08
CA SER A 45 24.60 23.12 14.34
C SER A 45 23.91 23.66 13.08
N GLN A 46 24.28 24.87 12.66
CA GLN A 46 23.70 25.50 11.46
C GLN A 46 24.18 24.88 10.13
N ASP A 47 24.94 23.78 10.19
CA ASP A 47 25.19 22.94 9.03
C ASP A 47 23.86 22.48 8.42
N SER A 48 23.72 22.73 7.11
CA SER A 48 22.69 22.04 6.33
C SER A 48 23.02 20.55 6.26
N PRO A 49 22.03 19.64 6.22
CA PRO A 49 22.28 18.21 6.05
C PRO A 49 23.27 17.95 4.92
N ARG A 50 24.37 17.25 5.21
CA ARG A 50 25.39 16.97 4.19
C ARG A 50 24.88 15.82 3.33
N LEU A 51 25.23 15.80 2.04
CA LEU A 51 24.68 14.85 1.07
C LEU A 51 24.92 13.35 1.45
N GLY A 52 25.95 13.09 2.27
CA GLY A 52 26.23 11.77 2.83
C GLY A 52 25.35 11.34 4.01
N ASP A 53 24.65 12.27 4.67
CA ASP A 53 23.78 11.98 5.82
C ASP A 53 22.46 11.36 5.36
N GLU A 54 21.82 11.95 4.34
CA GLU A 54 20.64 11.38 3.67
C GLU A 54 20.95 9.98 3.11
N SER A 55 22.13 9.80 2.48
CA SER A 55 22.58 8.51 1.93
C SER A 55 22.85 7.46 3.01
N ARG A 56 23.41 7.85 4.17
CA ARG A 56 23.61 6.95 5.32
C ARG A 56 22.28 6.52 5.94
N ALA A 57 21.35 7.47 6.09
CA ALA A 57 20.02 7.20 6.61
C ALA A 57 19.21 6.29 5.68
N LEU A 58 19.34 6.49 4.36
CA LEU A 58 18.74 5.64 3.33
C LEU A 58 19.20 4.17 3.47
N ALA A 59 20.50 3.92 3.56
CA ALA A 59 21.06 2.56 3.68
C ALA A 59 20.61 1.85 4.97
N LYS A 60 20.51 2.58 6.08
CA LYS A 60 19.90 2.10 7.33
C LYS A 60 18.42 1.73 7.14
N ALA A 61 17.61 2.61 6.55
CA ALA A 61 16.18 2.39 6.35
C ALA A 61 15.88 1.22 5.39
N GLN A 62 16.66 1.08 4.30
CA GLN A 62 16.64 -0.08 3.40
C GLN A 62 16.89 -1.39 4.18
N SER A 63 17.94 -1.41 5.01
CA SER A 63 18.35 -2.59 5.78
C SER A 63 17.26 -3.02 6.76
N TRP A 64 16.66 -2.06 7.49
CA TRP A 64 15.55 -2.34 8.40
C TRP A 64 14.28 -2.80 7.69
N LEU A 65 13.86 -2.10 6.62
CA LEU A 65 12.64 -2.44 5.88
C LEU A 65 12.66 -3.85 5.29
N LYS A 66 13.82 -4.40 4.92
CA LYS A 66 13.96 -5.79 4.49
C LYS A 66 13.68 -6.80 5.62
N ILE A 67 14.21 -6.56 6.81
CA ILE A 67 14.17 -7.53 7.94
C ILE A 67 12.98 -7.37 8.88
N HIS A 68 12.29 -6.22 8.84
CA HIS A 68 11.16 -5.91 9.71
C HIS A 68 10.04 -6.99 9.77
N PRO A 69 9.57 -7.63 8.66
CA PRO A 69 8.65 -8.76 8.76
C PRO A 69 9.19 -9.93 9.60
N CYS A 70 10.49 -10.20 9.48
CA CYS A 70 11.15 -11.39 10.03
C CYS A 70 11.40 -11.33 11.54
N ARG A 71 11.06 -10.21 12.19
CA ARG A 71 11.29 -9.98 13.63
C ARG A 71 10.02 -9.96 14.47
N GLU A 72 8.89 -9.56 13.90
CA GLU A 72 7.64 -9.35 14.67
C GLU A 72 6.62 -10.48 14.52
N HIS A 73 6.64 -11.23 13.42
CA HIS A 73 5.67 -12.31 13.17
C HIS A 73 6.31 -13.70 13.17
N SER A 74 5.59 -14.65 13.77
CA SER A 74 5.85 -16.08 13.61
C SER A 74 5.44 -16.55 12.21
N LEU A 75 5.97 -17.70 11.77
CA LEU A 75 5.68 -18.29 10.45
C LEU A 75 4.19 -18.66 10.31
N GLY A 76 3.38 -17.71 9.83
CA GLY A 76 1.94 -17.89 9.58
C GLY A 76 1.13 -16.58 9.61
N GLU A 77 1.61 -15.54 10.29
CA GLU A 77 0.89 -14.26 10.36
C GLU A 77 1.27 -13.31 9.23
N SER A 78 0.27 -12.62 8.66
CA SER A 78 0.51 -11.57 7.67
C SER A 78 0.65 -10.22 8.36
N SER A 79 1.75 -9.51 8.10
CA SER A 79 1.82 -8.09 8.45
C SER A 79 0.71 -7.32 7.75
N GLY A 80 -0.12 -6.62 8.53
CA GLY A 80 -1.20 -5.75 8.04
C GLY A 80 -0.72 -4.54 7.22
N GLU A 81 0.59 -4.37 7.07
CA GLU A 81 1.23 -3.23 6.43
C GLU A 81 2.17 -3.63 5.27
N ALA A 82 2.08 -4.87 4.76
CA ALA A 82 2.93 -5.38 3.68
C ALA A 82 3.01 -4.42 2.47
N HIS A 83 1.88 -3.79 2.10
CA HIS A 83 1.83 -2.73 1.08
C HIS A 83 2.71 -1.51 1.38
N ARG A 84 2.75 -1.00 2.63
CA ARG A 84 3.58 0.18 2.99
C ARG A 84 5.06 -0.14 2.85
N ARG A 85 5.45 -1.31 3.37
CA ARG A 85 6.83 -1.81 3.30
C ARG A 85 7.29 -2.05 1.86
N ALA A 86 6.48 -2.74 1.05
CA ALA A 86 6.82 -3.01 -0.35
C ALA A 86 6.85 -1.73 -1.19
N LEU A 87 5.92 -0.80 -1.00
CA LEU A 87 5.91 0.50 -1.68
C LEU A 87 7.11 1.37 -1.30
N ALA A 88 7.51 1.39 -0.02
CA ALA A 88 8.73 2.05 0.42
C ALA A 88 9.96 1.43 -0.25
N LEU A 89 10.14 0.11 -0.13
CA LEU A 89 11.26 -0.62 -0.73
C LEU A 89 11.33 -0.44 -2.24
N ALA A 90 10.22 -0.51 -2.96
CA ALA A 90 10.20 -0.36 -4.41
C ALA A 90 10.56 1.06 -4.88
N LEU A 91 10.35 2.08 -4.04
CA LEU A 91 10.83 3.44 -4.31
C LEU A 91 12.30 3.62 -3.96
N ILE A 92 12.78 3.10 -2.83
CA ILE A 92 14.15 3.35 -2.33
C ILE A 92 15.20 2.36 -2.82
N GLU A 93 14.81 1.15 -3.19
CA GLU A 93 15.68 0.08 -3.68
C GLU A 93 14.96 -0.70 -4.79
N PRO A 94 14.77 -0.05 -5.96
CA PRO A 94 13.87 -0.56 -7.00
C PRO A 94 14.38 -1.88 -7.61
N GLU A 95 15.70 -2.10 -7.60
CA GLU A 95 16.33 -3.34 -8.10
C GLU A 95 16.02 -4.58 -7.24
N LEU A 96 15.50 -4.41 -6.03
CA LEU A 96 15.07 -5.54 -5.21
C LEU A 96 14.00 -6.34 -5.97
N PHE A 97 12.92 -5.68 -6.41
CA PHE A 97 11.79 -6.30 -7.09
C PHE A 97 12.06 -6.69 -8.55
N THR A 98 13.20 -6.29 -9.12
CA THR A 98 13.60 -6.68 -10.48
C THR A 98 14.41 -7.97 -10.51
N SER A 99 15.07 -8.30 -9.39
CA SER A 99 15.79 -9.55 -9.19
C SER A 99 14.83 -10.70 -8.88
N CYS A 100 15.11 -11.91 -9.40
CA CYS A 100 14.44 -13.14 -8.95
C CYS A 100 15.03 -13.67 -7.63
N SER A 101 15.34 -12.77 -6.69
CA SER A 101 15.91 -13.11 -5.37
C SER A 101 14.86 -13.68 -4.42
N SER A 102 15.34 -14.38 -3.38
CA SER A 102 14.53 -14.79 -2.23
C SER A 102 13.74 -13.64 -1.61
N ASP A 103 14.38 -12.48 -1.52
CA ASP A 103 13.94 -11.33 -0.74
C ASP A 103 12.82 -10.58 -1.48
N ALA A 104 12.97 -10.43 -2.81
CA ALA A 104 11.91 -9.96 -3.70
C ALA A 104 10.67 -10.87 -3.63
N LEU A 105 10.88 -12.19 -3.73
CA LEU A 105 9.82 -13.18 -3.68
C LEU A 105 9.11 -13.22 -2.32
N LEU A 106 9.83 -12.96 -1.22
CA LEU A 106 9.24 -12.83 0.11
C LEU A 106 8.29 -11.63 0.19
N HIS A 107 8.74 -10.44 -0.21
CA HIS A 107 7.89 -9.25 -0.16
C HIS A 107 6.69 -9.32 -1.13
N ILE A 108 6.84 -9.92 -2.31
CA ILE A 108 5.73 -10.16 -3.25
C ILE A 108 4.72 -11.19 -2.66
N ARG A 109 5.19 -12.23 -1.97
CA ARG A 109 4.32 -13.20 -1.28
C ARG A 109 3.54 -12.57 -0.12
N ASP A 110 4.18 -11.71 0.67
CA ASP A 110 3.51 -10.98 1.76
C ASP A 110 2.40 -10.06 1.23
N LEU A 111 2.58 -9.44 0.05
CA LEU A 111 1.52 -8.72 -0.65
C LEU A 111 0.38 -9.67 -1.03
N GLN A 112 0.69 -10.76 -1.75
CA GLN A 112 -0.31 -11.73 -2.19
C GLN A 112 -1.11 -12.34 -1.02
N HIS A 113 -0.46 -12.55 0.12
CA HIS A 113 -1.10 -13.05 1.35
C HIS A 113 -1.98 -11.98 2.02
N GLN A 114 -1.53 -10.72 2.07
CA GLN A 114 -2.33 -9.61 2.58
C GLN A 114 -3.63 -9.43 1.79
N ILE A 115 -3.57 -9.35 0.46
CA ILE A 115 -4.78 -9.16 -0.36
C ILE A 115 -5.68 -10.39 -0.33
N LEU A 116 -5.13 -11.60 -0.21
CA LEU A 116 -5.90 -12.82 -0.01
C LEU A 116 -6.73 -12.74 1.28
N LEU A 117 -6.13 -12.36 2.42
CA LEU A 117 -6.85 -12.19 3.68
C LEU A 117 -7.93 -11.10 3.59
N GLN A 118 -7.60 -9.95 2.99
CA GLN A 118 -8.57 -8.88 2.74
C GLN A 118 -9.74 -9.32 1.82
N SER A 119 -9.48 -10.21 0.86
CA SER A 119 -10.50 -10.76 -0.05
C SER A 119 -11.46 -11.80 0.58
N THR A 120 -11.24 -12.18 1.84
CA THR A 120 -12.21 -13.01 2.59
C THR A 120 -13.41 -12.20 3.10
N GLY A 121 -13.27 -10.87 3.19
CA GLY A 121 -14.36 -9.91 3.32
C GLY A 121 -14.75 -9.32 1.97
N ASN A 122 -15.85 -8.57 1.93
CA ASN A 122 -16.27 -7.90 0.71
C ASN A 122 -15.40 -6.66 0.42
N LEU A 123 -14.50 -6.76 -0.56
CA LEU A 123 -13.58 -5.68 -0.95
C LEU A 123 -14.24 -4.35 -1.36
N SER A 124 -15.56 -4.33 -1.65
CA SER A 124 -16.28 -3.09 -1.94
C SER A 124 -16.74 -2.33 -0.69
N GLU A 125 -16.53 -2.86 0.52
CA GLU A 125 -16.87 -2.18 1.77
C GLU A 125 -15.89 -1.05 2.09
N VAL A 126 -16.46 0.08 2.50
CA VAL A 126 -15.85 1.42 2.53
C VAL A 126 -14.48 1.46 3.20
N GLU A 127 -14.36 0.80 4.35
CA GLU A 127 -13.22 0.96 5.26
C GLU A 127 -11.91 0.39 4.70
N ASN A 128 -11.98 -0.48 3.68
CA ASN A 128 -10.83 -1.15 3.10
C ASN A 128 -10.28 -0.47 1.82
N ARG A 129 -11.02 0.48 1.20
CA ARG A 129 -10.63 1.07 -0.10
C ARG A 129 -9.27 1.77 -0.09
N GLY A 130 -8.93 2.49 0.98
CA GLY A 130 -7.61 3.13 1.12
C GLY A 130 -6.46 2.15 1.32
N GLN A 131 -6.71 0.99 1.93
CA GLN A 131 -5.72 -0.09 2.04
C GLN A 131 -5.54 -0.80 0.69
N LEU A 132 -6.64 -1.04 -0.03
CA LEU A 132 -6.62 -1.57 -1.39
C LEU A 132 -5.87 -0.63 -2.36
N ALA A 133 -6.06 0.68 -2.22
CA ALA A 133 -5.32 1.68 -3.00
C ALA A 133 -3.81 1.65 -2.71
N LEU A 134 -3.41 1.58 -1.44
CA LEU A 134 -2.00 1.38 -1.08
C LEU A 134 -1.46 0.04 -1.61
N HIS A 135 -2.29 -1.00 -1.66
CA HIS A 135 -1.92 -2.30 -2.22
C HIS A 135 -1.67 -2.22 -3.73
N VAL A 136 -2.55 -1.54 -4.48
CA VAL A 136 -2.37 -1.26 -5.92
C VAL A 136 -1.14 -0.40 -6.18
N LEU A 137 -0.90 0.64 -5.35
CA LEU A 137 0.33 1.44 -5.38
C LEU A 137 1.58 0.58 -5.18
N ALA A 138 1.57 -0.33 -4.19
CA ALA A 138 2.68 -1.22 -3.89
C ALA A 138 2.99 -2.18 -5.05
N LEU A 139 1.95 -2.79 -5.64
CA LEU A 139 2.10 -3.66 -6.81
C LEU A 139 2.66 -2.88 -8.01
N ALA A 140 2.11 -1.70 -8.33
CA ALA A 140 2.58 -0.86 -9.43
C ALA A 140 4.05 -0.41 -9.25
N ALA A 141 4.45 -0.03 -8.03
CA ALA A 141 5.83 0.34 -7.73
C ALA A 141 6.80 -0.86 -7.82
N ALA A 142 6.37 -2.04 -7.36
CA ALA A 142 7.09 -3.31 -7.43
C ALA A 142 7.03 -4.00 -8.82
N CYS A 143 6.59 -3.27 -9.86
CA CYS A 143 6.46 -3.76 -11.24
C CYS A 143 5.52 -4.98 -11.41
N GLN A 144 4.57 -5.19 -10.50
CA GLN A 144 3.58 -6.27 -10.54
C GLN A 144 2.25 -5.79 -11.13
N LYS A 145 1.50 -6.70 -11.78
CA LYS A 145 0.13 -6.40 -12.24
C LYS A 145 -0.82 -6.30 -11.03
N PRO A 146 -1.70 -5.28 -10.95
CA PRO A 146 -2.59 -5.06 -9.81
C PRO A 146 -3.82 -5.97 -9.83
N VAL A 147 -3.63 -7.27 -9.58
CA VAL A 147 -4.70 -8.28 -9.58
C VAL A 147 -4.80 -9.03 -8.25
N ASP A 148 -6.01 -9.49 -7.89
CA ASP A 148 -6.22 -10.35 -6.71
C ASP A 148 -5.79 -11.81 -6.96
N SER A 149 -5.91 -12.66 -5.93
CA SER A 149 -5.62 -14.10 -6.01
C SER A 149 -6.53 -14.89 -6.96
N ASN A 150 -7.65 -14.29 -7.39
CA ASN A 150 -8.60 -14.81 -8.37
C ASN A 150 -8.44 -14.17 -9.77
N GLY A 151 -7.50 -13.23 -9.94
CA GLY A 151 -7.26 -12.54 -11.22
C GLY A 151 -8.09 -11.27 -11.47
N ARG A 152 -8.86 -10.77 -10.49
CA ARG A 152 -9.67 -9.55 -10.64
C ARG A 152 -8.78 -8.31 -10.73
N ASP A 153 -9.04 -7.42 -11.69
CA ASP A 153 -8.41 -6.08 -11.76
C ASP A 153 -8.77 -5.27 -10.50
N LEU A 154 -7.78 -5.04 -9.64
CA LEU A 154 -7.96 -4.24 -8.43
C LEU A 154 -8.19 -2.76 -8.76
N ALA A 155 -7.62 -2.27 -9.88
CA ALA A 155 -7.85 -0.90 -10.33
C ALA A 155 -9.28 -0.70 -10.85
N ALA A 156 -9.93 -1.74 -11.40
CA ALA A 156 -11.36 -1.69 -11.73
C ALA A 156 -12.21 -1.48 -10.47
N ILE A 157 -11.92 -2.21 -9.39
CA ILE A 157 -12.61 -2.05 -8.09
C ILE A 157 -12.40 -0.63 -7.53
N LEU A 158 -11.23 -0.01 -7.75
CA LEU A 158 -10.99 1.39 -7.38
C LEU A 158 -11.76 2.40 -8.26
N ARG A 159 -12.08 2.08 -9.53
CA ARG A 159 -12.93 2.93 -10.39
C ARG A 159 -14.44 2.73 -10.13
N GLU A 160 -14.86 1.66 -9.46
CA GLU A 160 -16.24 1.48 -9.01
C GLU A 160 -16.62 2.57 -7.99
N LYS A 161 -17.82 3.14 -8.13
CA LYS A 161 -18.34 4.14 -7.19
C LYS A 161 -18.61 3.50 -5.82
N PRO A 162 -18.22 4.15 -4.70
CA PRO A 162 -18.54 3.64 -3.38
C PRO A 162 -20.06 3.61 -3.13
N PRO A 163 -20.55 2.71 -2.25
CA PRO A 163 -21.98 2.58 -1.95
C PRO A 163 -22.64 3.90 -1.51
N VAL A 164 -23.93 4.08 -1.83
CA VAL A 164 -24.70 5.26 -1.39
C VAL A 164 -24.81 5.26 0.15
N GLY A 165 -24.51 6.39 0.77
CA GLY A 165 -24.42 6.52 2.23
C GLY A 165 -23.00 6.37 2.81
N THR A 166 -22.00 6.06 1.97
CA THR A 166 -20.58 6.02 2.36
C THR A 166 -20.09 7.33 2.99
N THR A 167 -19.52 7.23 4.19
CA THR A 167 -18.70 8.31 4.78
C THR A 167 -17.44 8.52 3.94
N ARG A 168 -17.38 9.64 3.22
CA ARG A 168 -16.24 9.95 2.33
C ARG A 168 -14.99 10.33 3.14
N ASN A 169 -13.89 9.58 2.96
CA ASN A 169 -12.60 9.86 3.56
C ASN A 169 -11.62 10.41 2.49
N ARG A 170 -11.33 11.72 2.59
CA ARG A 170 -10.45 12.44 1.66
C ARG A 170 -9.01 11.91 1.59
N PHE A 171 -8.53 11.24 2.64
CA PHE A 171 -7.21 10.58 2.65
C PHE A 171 -7.26 9.25 1.87
N SER A 172 -8.33 8.47 2.02
CA SER A 172 -8.56 7.24 1.23
C SER A 172 -8.62 7.55 -0.25
N GLU A 173 -9.50 8.48 -0.63
CA GLU A 173 -9.72 8.85 -2.03
C GLU A 173 -8.44 9.40 -2.70
N ALA A 174 -7.58 10.11 -1.95
CA ALA A 174 -6.29 10.57 -2.47
C ALA A 174 -5.33 9.42 -2.78
N LEU A 175 -5.34 8.36 -1.96
CA LEU A 175 -4.60 7.13 -2.24
C LEU A 175 -5.19 6.41 -3.45
N GLU A 176 -6.53 6.38 -3.58
CA GLU A 176 -7.22 5.80 -4.74
C GLU A 176 -6.85 6.54 -6.04
N LEU A 177 -6.79 7.88 -6.00
CA LEU A 177 -6.31 8.72 -7.11
C LEU A 177 -4.82 8.49 -7.43
N LEU A 178 -3.95 8.36 -6.42
CA LEU A 178 -2.54 8.01 -6.61
C LEU A 178 -2.35 6.61 -7.21
N ALA A 179 -3.18 5.63 -6.81
CA ALA A 179 -3.15 4.27 -7.31
C ALA A 179 -3.63 4.16 -8.77
N LEU A 180 -4.65 4.93 -9.14
CA LEU A 180 -5.08 5.04 -10.54
C LEU A 180 -4.01 5.76 -11.37
N CYS A 181 -3.45 6.86 -10.86
CA CYS A 181 -2.38 7.59 -11.52
C CYS A 181 -1.10 6.76 -11.77
N SER A 182 -0.66 5.96 -10.79
CA SER A 182 0.54 5.13 -10.94
C SER A 182 0.45 4.14 -12.11
N LEU A 183 -0.76 3.64 -12.39
CA LEU A 183 -1.06 2.77 -13.52
C LEU A 183 -1.24 3.53 -14.85
N GLY A 184 -1.43 4.84 -14.80
CA GLY A 184 -1.47 5.75 -15.96
C GLY A 184 -2.72 6.60 -16.08
N HIS A 185 -3.73 6.41 -15.22
CA HIS A 185 -5.03 7.08 -15.29
C HIS A 185 -4.93 8.56 -14.87
N ARG A 186 -5.32 9.45 -15.78
CA ARG A 186 -5.27 10.92 -15.65
C ARG A 186 -6.49 11.60 -16.28
N GLU A 187 -7.58 10.85 -16.42
CA GLU A 187 -8.86 11.28 -16.97
C GLU A 187 -9.41 12.48 -16.19
N GLN A 188 -10.05 13.44 -16.88
CA GLN A 188 -10.45 14.73 -16.28
C GLN A 188 -11.26 14.58 -14.98
N HIS A 189 -12.17 13.60 -14.90
CA HIS A 189 -12.97 13.35 -13.70
C HIS A 189 -12.14 12.99 -12.45
N LEU A 190 -10.93 12.43 -12.62
CA LEU A 190 -10.01 12.19 -11.51
C LEU A 190 -9.39 13.50 -11.00
N LYS A 191 -9.06 14.41 -11.92
CA LYS A 191 -8.56 15.76 -11.62
C LYS A 191 -9.64 16.60 -10.92
N ASP A 192 -10.88 16.50 -11.40
CA ASP A 192 -12.05 17.17 -10.80
C ASP A 192 -12.29 16.67 -9.36
N MET A 193 -12.13 15.36 -9.09
CA MET A 193 -12.21 14.81 -7.73
C MET A 193 -11.04 15.25 -6.83
N ALA A 194 -9.80 15.30 -7.34
CA ALA A 194 -8.67 15.84 -6.59
C ALA A 194 -8.89 17.31 -6.18
N LEU A 195 -9.46 18.10 -7.09
CA LEU A 195 -9.84 19.49 -6.84
C LEU A 195 -11.01 19.61 -5.84
N GLU A 196 -12.07 18.81 -5.98
CA GLU A 196 -13.18 18.75 -5.02
C GLU A 196 -12.66 18.46 -3.60
N ASN A 197 -11.72 17.51 -3.48
CA ASN A 197 -11.17 17.09 -2.20
C ASN A 197 -10.38 18.20 -1.51
N VAL A 198 -9.46 18.86 -2.21
CA VAL A 198 -8.72 20.02 -1.67
C VAL A 198 -9.69 21.14 -1.27
N MET A 199 -10.63 21.50 -2.15
CA MET A 199 -11.63 22.54 -1.89
C MET A 199 -12.61 22.22 -0.74
N GLN A 200 -12.64 20.98 -0.23
CA GLN A 200 -13.39 20.62 0.98
C GLN A 200 -12.51 20.59 2.23
N LEU A 201 -11.26 20.16 2.11
CA LEU A 201 -10.28 20.21 3.20
C LEU A 201 -9.96 21.65 3.60
N GLU A 202 -9.79 22.57 2.63
CA GLU A 202 -9.62 24.01 2.89
C GLU A 202 -10.77 24.59 3.74
N ARG A 203 -12.03 24.18 3.49
CA ARG A 203 -13.21 24.63 4.26
C ARG A 203 -13.25 24.12 5.71
N GLN A 204 -12.48 23.07 6.01
CA GLN A 204 -12.38 22.47 7.34
C GLN A 204 -11.13 22.97 8.10
N GLY A 205 -10.23 23.67 7.42
CA GLY A 205 -8.99 24.25 7.97
C GLY A 205 -7.81 23.29 7.89
N ALA A 206 -6.78 23.63 7.10
CA ALA A 206 -5.64 22.74 6.84
C ALA A 206 -4.85 22.36 8.09
N ALA A 207 -4.83 23.21 9.12
CA ALA A 207 -4.08 23.01 10.36
C ALA A 207 -4.39 21.67 11.07
N PHE A 208 -5.62 21.16 10.95
CA PHE A 208 -6.05 19.88 11.53
C PHE A 208 -6.02 18.70 10.53
N LEU A 209 -5.73 18.98 9.26
CA LEU A 209 -5.92 18.06 8.13
C LEU A 209 -4.70 18.02 7.19
N ALA A 210 -3.53 18.43 7.67
CA ALA A 210 -2.32 18.59 6.88
C ALA A 210 -1.91 17.30 6.14
N ASP A 211 -2.06 16.13 6.76
CA ASP A 211 -1.80 14.83 6.13
C ASP A 211 -2.75 14.57 4.95
N SER A 212 -4.05 14.79 5.15
CA SER A 212 -5.09 14.68 4.11
C SER A 212 -4.86 15.67 2.97
N LEU A 213 -4.41 16.89 3.28
CA LEU A 213 -4.14 17.92 2.28
C LEU A 213 -2.88 17.58 1.47
N ALA A 214 -1.82 17.14 2.15
CA ALA A 214 -0.57 16.72 1.53
C ALA A 214 -0.75 15.52 0.59
N ILE A 215 -1.52 14.50 0.97
CA ILE A 215 -1.79 13.35 0.09
C ILE A 215 -2.65 13.72 -1.13
N ASN A 216 -3.61 14.67 -1.00
CA ASN A 216 -4.37 15.18 -2.14
C ASN A 216 -3.54 16.10 -3.06
N ILE A 217 -2.55 16.83 -2.53
CA ILE A 217 -1.57 17.56 -3.34
C ILE A 217 -0.69 16.57 -4.12
N LEU A 218 -0.24 15.48 -3.47
CA LEU A 218 0.54 14.42 -4.13
C LEU A 218 -0.28 13.72 -5.24
N SER A 219 -1.58 13.47 -5.03
CA SER A 219 -2.44 12.90 -6.08
C SER A 219 -2.64 13.88 -7.24
N ALA A 220 -2.88 15.17 -6.98
CA ALA A 220 -3.00 16.21 -8.00
C ALA A 220 -1.72 16.36 -8.84
N VAL A 221 -0.53 16.41 -8.21
CA VAL A 221 0.76 16.47 -8.92
C VAL A 221 0.96 15.24 -9.81
N CYS A 222 0.56 14.05 -9.36
CA CYS A 222 0.60 12.84 -10.17
C CYS A 222 -0.32 12.93 -11.40
N LEU A 223 -1.55 13.42 -11.21
CA LEU A 223 -2.56 13.55 -12.27
C LEU A 223 -2.21 14.60 -13.33
N GLU A 224 -1.41 15.62 -12.98
CA GLU A 224 -0.77 16.54 -13.94
C GLU A 224 0.60 16.03 -14.46
N ASP A 225 0.97 14.77 -14.20
CA ASP A 225 2.23 14.14 -14.60
C ASP A 225 3.50 14.91 -14.18
N GLY A 226 3.44 15.58 -13.02
CA GLY A 226 4.50 16.44 -12.51
C GLY A 226 4.50 17.88 -13.06
N ASN A 227 3.56 18.24 -13.96
CA ASN A 227 3.43 19.61 -14.46
C ASN A 227 2.81 20.54 -13.41
N THR A 228 3.66 21.11 -12.54
CA THR A 228 3.22 21.99 -11.45
C THR A 228 2.60 23.30 -11.93
N ASP A 229 2.95 23.77 -13.13
CA ASP A 229 2.36 24.96 -13.75
C ASP A 229 0.92 24.72 -14.27
N ALA A 230 0.47 23.47 -14.36
CA ALA A 230 -0.92 23.10 -14.66
C ALA A 230 -1.82 22.95 -13.42
N LEU A 231 -1.27 23.02 -12.20
CA LEU A 231 -2.04 22.80 -10.97
C LEU A 231 -3.09 23.92 -10.75
N PRO A 232 -4.39 23.57 -10.57
CA PRO A 232 -5.43 24.55 -10.30
C PRO A 232 -5.14 25.45 -9.10
N THR A 233 -5.60 26.71 -9.17
CA THR A 233 -5.34 27.73 -8.13
C THR A 233 -5.66 27.28 -6.70
N PRO A 234 -6.76 26.55 -6.39
CA PRO A 234 -7.00 26.03 -5.03
C PRO A 234 -5.94 25.04 -4.55
N ILE A 235 -5.45 24.15 -5.42
CA ILE A 235 -4.34 23.25 -5.07
C ILE A 235 -3.07 24.05 -4.77
N MET A 236 -2.79 25.10 -5.55
CA MET A 236 -1.67 26.01 -5.27
C MET A 236 -1.89 26.93 -4.06
N ASN A 237 -3.13 27.12 -3.60
CA ASN A 237 -3.44 27.79 -2.33
C ASN A 237 -3.12 26.87 -1.16
N ALA A 238 -3.63 25.64 -1.17
CA ALA A 238 -3.32 24.59 -0.19
C ALA A 238 -1.81 24.33 -0.05
N VAL A 239 -1.07 24.30 -1.17
CA VAL A 239 0.41 24.22 -1.17
C VAL A 239 1.05 25.42 -0.44
N ARG A 240 0.53 26.64 -0.66
CA ARG A 240 1.00 27.85 0.04
C ARG A 240 0.61 27.89 1.52
N GLU A 241 -0.51 27.27 1.90
CA GLU A 241 -0.94 27.12 3.29
C GLU A 241 -0.02 26.13 4.04
N LEU A 242 0.19 24.93 3.49
CA LEU A 242 1.15 23.95 4.05
C LEU A 242 2.56 24.52 4.17
N ALA A 243 3.04 25.27 3.17
CA ALA A 243 4.35 25.93 3.22
C ALA A 243 4.43 26.99 4.35
N GLY A 244 3.30 27.56 4.77
CA GLY A 244 3.20 28.48 5.90
C GLY A 244 3.16 27.80 7.27
N MET A 245 2.99 26.47 7.34
CA MET A 245 2.90 25.71 8.59
C MET A 245 4.26 25.24 9.15
N GLN A 246 5.39 25.56 8.52
CA GLN A 246 6.69 25.09 8.99
C GLN A 246 7.09 25.76 10.32
N LEU A 247 7.30 24.96 11.35
CA LEU A 247 7.72 25.40 12.68
C LEU A 247 9.22 25.78 12.70
N PRO A 248 9.68 26.58 13.69
CA PRO A 248 11.07 27.06 13.75
C PRO A 248 12.15 25.95 13.77
N ASN A 249 11.83 24.79 14.32
CA ASN A 249 12.68 23.58 14.33
C ASN A 249 12.82 22.92 12.94
N GLY A 250 11.93 23.23 11.99
CA GLY A 250 11.84 22.64 10.67
C GLY A 250 10.66 21.68 10.44
N SER A 251 9.93 21.29 11.49
CA SER A 251 8.84 20.31 11.40
C SER A 251 7.50 20.94 10.97
N PHE A 252 6.54 20.10 10.61
CA PHE A 252 5.14 20.44 10.39
C PHE A 252 4.29 19.78 11.49
N GLY A 253 4.69 19.97 12.75
CA GLY A 253 4.17 19.22 13.90
C GLY A 253 4.96 17.91 14.12
N ASN A 254 4.28 16.76 14.00
CA ASN A 254 4.85 15.43 14.25
C ASN A 254 5.67 14.90 13.04
N LEU A 255 6.35 13.76 13.19
CA LEU A 255 7.22 13.19 12.16
C LEU A 255 6.49 12.67 10.91
N HIS A 256 5.34 12.01 11.06
CA HIS A 256 4.55 11.50 9.93
C HIS A 256 4.09 12.66 9.03
N THR A 257 3.47 13.68 9.65
CA THR A 257 3.01 14.89 8.95
C THR A 257 4.18 15.68 8.37
N SER A 258 5.31 15.77 9.10
CA SER A 258 6.50 16.44 8.57
C SER A 258 7.04 15.76 7.31
N ALA A 259 7.08 14.43 7.27
CA ALA A 259 7.51 13.69 6.10
C ALA A 259 6.50 13.82 4.94
N LEU A 260 5.20 13.63 5.19
CA LEU A 260 4.18 13.68 4.15
C LEU A 260 3.99 15.09 3.56
N VAL A 261 4.00 16.15 4.40
CA VAL A 261 3.99 17.55 3.93
C VAL A 261 5.28 17.89 3.18
N THR A 262 6.45 17.41 3.62
CA THR A 262 7.72 17.63 2.88
C THR A 262 7.69 16.95 1.51
N GLN A 263 7.08 15.77 1.38
CA GLN A 263 6.84 15.16 0.06
C GLN A 263 5.92 16.03 -0.81
N ALA A 264 4.79 16.49 -0.27
CA ALA A 264 3.82 17.28 -1.02
C ALA A 264 4.38 18.63 -1.49
N LEU A 265 5.08 19.36 -0.62
CA LEU A 265 5.72 20.62 -0.95
C LEU A 265 6.86 20.45 -1.97
N TRP A 266 7.67 19.39 -1.85
CA TRP A 266 8.72 19.12 -2.85
C TRP A 266 8.13 18.70 -4.20
N ALA A 267 7.03 17.94 -4.22
CA ALA A 267 6.36 17.53 -5.45
C ALA A 267 5.68 18.71 -6.17
N ALA A 268 5.06 19.64 -5.43
CA ALA A 268 4.36 20.79 -6.01
C ALA A 268 5.24 22.03 -6.27
N ASP A 269 6.41 22.13 -5.62
CA ASP A 269 7.38 23.21 -5.80
C ASP A 269 8.83 22.68 -5.91
N PRO A 270 9.18 21.93 -6.98
CA PRO A 270 10.52 21.39 -7.17
C PRO A 270 11.57 22.50 -7.35
N ASP A 271 11.17 23.62 -7.94
CA ASP A 271 12.00 24.81 -8.21
C ASP A 271 12.22 25.70 -6.97
N LYS A 272 11.56 25.42 -5.83
CA LYS A 272 11.67 26.18 -4.57
C LYS A 272 11.23 27.66 -4.72
N ARG A 273 10.17 27.89 -5.49
CA ARG A 273 9.54 29.19 -5.75
C ARG A 273 8.80 29.74 -4.51
N LEU A 274 8.49 28.91 -3.52
CA LEU A 274 7.70 29.27 -2.32
C LEU A 274 8.54 29.89 -1.18
N PRO A 275 8.37 31.18 -0.83
CA PRO A 275 9.27 31.92 0.06
C PRO A 275 9.06 31.69 1.57
N ARG A 276 8.38 30.60 1.98
CA ARG A 276 7.96 30.37 3.38
C ARG A 276 8.41 29.07 4.02
N TRP A 277 8.91 28.11 3.24
CA TRP A 277 9.37 26.82 3.75
C TRP A 277 10.83 26.54 3.39
N SER A 278 11.47 25.65 4.14
CA SER A 278 12.84 25.20 3.91
C SER A 278 12.91 23.68 3.97
N LYS A 279 13.10 23.04 2.81
CA LYS A 279 13.37 21.59 2.71
C LYS A 279 14.56 21.20 3.59
N ALA A 280 15.62 22.00 3.64
CA ALA A 280 16.81 21.70 4.43
C ALA A 280 16.51 21.61 5.94
N LYS A 281 15.68 22.51 6.49
CA LYS A 281 15.22 22.42 7.88
C LYS A 281 14.34 21.20 8.12
N ALA A 282 13.42 20.90 7.20
CA ALA A 282 12.55 19.73 7.30
C ALA A 282 13.34 18.41 7.26
N MET A 283 14.28 18.26 6.32
CA MET A 283 15.16 17.10 6.27
C MET A 283 16.04 16.99 7.51
N ARG A 284 16.55 18.10 8.07
CA ARG A 284 17.31 18.07 9.34
C ARG A 284 16.46 17.55 10.50
N PHE A 285 15.20 17.98 10.60
CA PHE A 285 14.26 17.46 11.61
C PHE A 285 13.94 15.97 11.40
N ILE A 286 13.71 15.55 10.15
CA ILE A 286 13.41 14.15 9.79
C ILE A 286 14.60 13.23 10.08
N LEU A 287 15.81 13.60 9.64
CA LEU A 287 17.04 12.82 9.85
C LEU A 287 17.40 12.68 11.34
N ALA A 288 17.15 13.72 12.14
CA ALA A 288 17.36 13.68 13.59
C ALA A 288 16.42 12.71 14.35
N ALA A 289 15.39 12.19 13.68
CA ALA A 289 14.45 11.20 14.22
C ALA A 289 14.73 9.76 13.74
N GLN A 290 15.89 9.48 13.13
CA GLN A 290 16.29 8.10 12.82
C GLN A 290 16.89 7.40 14.04
N GLU A 291 16.37 6.22 14.35
CA GLU A 291 16.84 5.39 15.45
C GLU A 291 18.09 4.56 15.09
N GLU A 292 18.68 3.90 16.10
CA GLU A 292 19.91 3.12 15.92
C GLU A 292 19.74 2.03 14.85
N GLU A 293 18.62 1.30 14.88
CA GLU A 293 18.31 0.25 13.89
C GLU A 293 17.91 0.78 12.50
N GLY A 294 17.67 2.09 12.35
CA GLY A 294 17.43 2.72 11.04
C GLY A 294 15.98 3.07 10.69
N HIS A 295 15.01 2.72 11.54
CA HIS A 295 13.62 3.19 11.43
C HIS A 295 13.42 4.58 12.03
N PHE A 296 12.19 5.05 11.90
CA PHE A 296 11.71 6.37 12.34
C PHE A 296 10.50 6.19 13.27
N GLY A 297 10.66 5.52 14.42
CA GLY A 297 9.59 5.14 15.35
C GLY A 297 8.81 3.88 14.97
N ASN A 298 8.30 3.81 13.73
CA ASN A 298 7.48 2.69 13.26
C ASN A 298 7.46 2.59 11.72
N LEU A 299 6.80 1.56 11.17
CA LEU A 299 6.68 1.36 9.72
C LEU A 299 5.93 2.48 9.01
N LEU A 300 4.84 3.01 9.58
CA LEU A 300 4.08 4.09 8.95
C LEU A 300 4.91 5.38 8.80
N ALA A 301 5.68 5.77 9.81
CA ALA A 301 6.60 6.89 9.73
C ALA A 301 7.76 6.59 8.77
N THR A 302 8.36 5.40 8.87
CA THR A 302 9.46 4.98 7.97
C THR A 302 9.00 4.94 6.51
N PHE A 303 7.75 4.55 6.24
CA PHE A 303 7.10 4.59 4.92
C PHE A 303 6.97 6.01 4.36
N HIS A 304 6.61 7.00 5.19
CA HIS A 304 6.52 8.39 4.76
C HIS A 304 7.91 9.06 4.62
N VAL A 305 8.91 8.65 5.42
CA VAL A 305 10.27 9.20 5.37
C VAL A 305 11.11 8.60 4.23
N ALA A 306 11.06 7.29 4.01
CA ALA A 306 11.97 6.57 3.13
C ALA A 306 12.04 7.13 1.68
N PRO A 307 10.93 7.51 1.01
CA PRO A 307 10.98 8.14 -0.30
C PRO A 307 11.84 9.41 -0.32
N LEU A 308 11.75 10.26 0.71
CA LEU A 308 12.51 11.51 0.79
C LEU A 308 14.03 11.27 0.85
N LEU A 309 14.46 10.20 1.55
CA LEU A 309 15.86 9.80 1.66
C LEU A 309 16.42 9.31 0.30
N ALA A 310 15.58 8.68 -0.52
CA ALA A 310 15.90 8.29 -1.90
C ALA A 310 15.68 9.44 -2.91
N GLY A 311 15.34 10.64 -2.45
CA GLY A 311 15.06 11.80 -3.28
C GLY A 311 13.76 11.75 -4.09
N LYS A 312 12.78 10.94 -3.67
CA LYS A 312 11.50 10.68 -4.34
C LYS A 312 10.30 11.11 -3.48
N THR A 313 9.11 11.10 -4.09
CA THR A 313 7.82 11.33 -3.43
C THR A 313 6.78 10.34 -3.96
N LEU A 314 5.66 10.15 -3.26
CA LEU A 314 4.55 9.28 -3.70
C LEU A 314 3.89 9.76 -5.01
N ALA A 315 3.95 11.05 -5.34
CA ALA A 315 3.51 11.55 -6.65
C ALA A 315 4.38 11.00 -7.80
N GLY A 316 5.65 10.69 -7.53
CA GLY A 316 6.59 10.14 -8.50
C GLY A 316 6.36 8.67 -8.89
N VAL A 317 5.41 7.94 -8.27
CA VAL A 317 5.22 6.50 -8.51
C VAL A 317 4.83 6.22 -9.97
N ALA A 318 4.04 7.09 -10.62
CA ALA A 318 3.67 6.94 -12.04
C ALA A 318 4.87 7.10 -12.99
N SER A 319 5.77 8.03 -12.66
CA SER A 319 7.03 8.23 -13.37
C SER A 319 7.99 7.06 -13.14
N HIS A 320 8.12 6.56 -11.90
CA HIS A 320 8.88 5.35 -11.58
C HIS A 320 8.37 4.13 -12.35
N HIS A 321 7.06 3.83 -12.29
CA HIS A 321 6.46 2.71 -13.01
C HIS A 321 6.68 2.81 -14.54
N THR A 322 6.68 4.03 -15.10
CA THR A 322 6.91 4.26 -16.54
C THR A 322 8.39 4.21 -16.94
N SER A 323 9.29 4.80 -16.15
CA SER A 323 10.73 4.91 -16.45
C SER A 323 11.56 3.70 -16.02
N PHE A 324 11.08 2.93 -15.04
CA PHE A 324 11.77 1.76 -14.50
C PHE A 324 11.08 0.45 -14.91
N CYS A 325 9.80 0.24 -14.54
CA CYS A 325 9.15 -1.05 -14.79
C CYS A 325 8.92 -1.32 -16.30
N LYS A 326 8.40 -0.34 -17.05
CA LYS A 326 8.23 -0.50 -18.51
C LYS A 326 9.57 -0.55 -19.25
N ALA A 327 10.55 0.22 -18.81
CA ALA A 327 11.90 0.18 -19.38
C ALA A 327 12.56 -1.18 -19.13
N LYS A 328 12.42 -1.77 -17.93
CA LYS A 328 12.89 -3.12 -17.66
C LYS A 328 12.15 -4.17 -18.48
N ALA A 329 10.83 -4.10 -18.61
CA ALA A 329 10.09 -5.02 -19.50
C ALA A 329 10.59 -4.92 -20.97
N GLY A 330 10.91 -3.72 -21.45
CA GLY A 330 11.52 -3.51 -22.77
C GLY A 330 12.98 -4.01 -22.87
N LEU A 331 13.78 -3.86 -21.81
CA LEU A 331 15.14 -4.38 -21.72
C LEU A 331 15.15 -5.91 -21.62
N GLU A 332 14.23 -6.51 -20.88
CA GLU A 332 14.03 -7.97 -20.82
C GLU A 332 13.59 -8.50 -22.18
N ALA A 333 12.73 -7.79 -22.92
CA ALA A 333 12.38 -8.12 -24.29
C ALA A 333 13.54 -7.93 -25.31
N SER A 334 14.57 -7.14 -24.98
CA SER A 334 15.67 -6.78 -25.90
C SER A 334 16.99 -7.50 -25.61
N ALA A 335 17.29 -7.78 -24.34
CA ALA A 335 18.55 -8.39 -23.89
C ALA A 335 18.48 -9.93 -23.85
N SER A 336 17.28 -10.51 -23.87
CA SER A 336 17.06 -11.96 -23.78
C SER A 336 17.33 -12.69 -25.10
N GLY A 337 18.44 -12.43 -25.78
CA GLY A 337 18.83 -13.09 -27.04
C GLY A 337 18.92 -14.64 -27.00
N SER A 338 18.75 -15.24 -25.81
CA SER A 338 18.62 -16.69 -25.59
C SER A 338 17.44 -17.12 -24.69
N ASP A 339 16.53 -16.22 -24.31
CA ASP A 339 15.29 -16.55 -23.54
C ASP A 339 14.05 -15.73 -23.99
N ALA A 340 14.20 -14.87 -25.01
CA ALA A 340 13.15 -14.06 -25.61
C ALA A 340 12.04 -14.95 -26.16
N GLY A 341 10.80 -14.55 -25.89
CA GLY A 341 9.61 -15.29 -26.27
C GLY A 341 9.03 -16.16 -25.15
N ARG A 342 9.66 -16.26 -23.97
CA ARG A 342 8.93 -16.82 -22.82
C ARG A 342 7.74 -15.93 -22.45
N ILE A 343 6.55 -16.52 -22.53
CA ILE A 343 5.28 -15.94 -22.14
C ILE A 343 4.96 -16.28 -20.68
N SER A 344 4.34 -15.33 -19.98
CA SER A 344 3.87 -15.50 -18.61
C SER A 344 2.49 -16.12 -18.62
N VAL A 345 2.28 -17.24 -17.93
CA VAL A 345 0.98 -17.91 -17.88
C VAL A 345 0.59 -18.12 -16.42
N TRP A 346 -0.65 -17.74 -16.09
CA TRP A 346 -1.22 -17.94 -14.77
C TRP A 346 -1.92 -19.30 -14.74
N TYR A 347 -1.47 -20.19 -13.87
CA TYR A 347 -2.02 -21.53 -13.73
C TYR A 347 -2.64 -21.71 -12.34
N SER A 348 -3.91 -22.12 -12.29
CA SER A 348 -4.61 -22.46 -11.05
C SER A 348 -5.07 -23.90 -10.97
N LEU A 349 -5.12 -24.41 -9.75
CA LEU A 349 -5.43 -25.79 -9.38
C LEU A 349 -6.62 -25.71 -8.41
N TRP A 350 -7.79 -26.14 -8.86
CA TRP A 350 -9.09 -25.96 -8.17
C TRP A 350 -9.67 -27.31 -7.77
N ILE A 351 -10.19 -27.43 -6.54
CA ILE A 351 -10.68 -28.71 -5.99
C ILE A 351 -12.10 -28.56 -5.43
N GLY A 352 -12.96 -29.51 -5.79
CA GLY A 352 -14.37 -29.59 -5.40
C GLY A 352 -15.29 -28.83 -6.37
N ASP A 353 -16.58 -29.21 -6.41
CA ASP A 353 -17.56 -28.64 -7.34
C ASP A 353 -17.79 -27.13 -7.13
N ALA A 354 -17.61 -26.64 -5.90
CA ALA A 354 -17.63 -25.22 -5.54
C ALA A 354 -16.27 -24.50 -5.66
N ALA A 355 -15.20 -25.21 -6.05
CA ALA A 355 -13.82 -24.71 -6.13
C ALA A 355 -13.36 -23.94 -4.87
N THR A 356 -13.66 -24.45 -3.67
CA THR A 356 -13.36 -23.78 -2.39
C THR A 356 -11.89 -23.88 -2.01
N ASN A 357 -11.18 -24.92 -2.44
CA ASN A 357 -9.74 -25.03 -2.32
C ASN A 357 -9.10 -24.67 -3.68
N ARG A 358 -8.26 -23.62 -3.69
CA ARG A 358 -7.57 -23.10 -4.87
C ARG A 358 -6.09 -22.90 -4.54
N SER A 359 -5.22 -23.26 -5.47
CA SER A 359 -3.81 -22.83 -5.47
C SER A 359 -3.45 -22.25 -6.84
N SER A 360 -2.62 -21.22 -6.88
CA SER A 360 -2.24 -20.51 -8.11
C SER A 360 -0.72 -20.34 -8.20
N ILE A 361 -0.17 -20.35 -9.42
CA ILE A 361 1.24 -20.12 -9.70
C ILE A 361 1.42 -19.49 -11.09
N THR A 362 2.31 -18.51 -11.21
CA THR A 362 2.76 -17.97 -12.50
C THR A 362 3.95 -18.77 -13.01
N VAL A 363 3.93 -19.21 -14.26
CA VAL A 363 5.03 -19.94 -14.92
C VAL A 363 5.45 -19.27 -16.23
N TRP A 364 6.68 -19.54 -16.67
CA TRP A 364 7.29 -18.93 -17.86
C TRP A 364 7.60 -20.01 -18.90
N VAL A 365 6.74 -20.11 -19.92
CA VAL A 365 6.81 -21.14 -20.99
C VAL A 365 7.10 -20.48 -22.34
N ARG A 366 7.55 -21.24 -23.34
CA ARG A 366 7.84 -20.71 -24.70
C ARG A 366 6.55 -20.22 -25.40
N PRO A 367 6.62 -19.40 -26.47
CA PRO A 367 5.41 -18.96 -27.16
C PRO A 367 4.87 -20.14 -27.99
N ASN A 368 3.55 -20.24 -28.10
CA ASN A 368 2.85 -21.43 -28.62
C ASN A 368 3.08 -22.72 -27.81
N ALA A 369 3.55 -22.61 -26.56
CA ALA A 369 3.52 -23.74 -25.62
C ALA A 369 2.08 -24.19 -25.35
N THR A 370 1.91 -25.43 -24.93
CA THR A 370 0.62 -26.01 -24.58
C THR A 370 0.33 -25.88 -23.08
N PHE A 371 -0.93 -26.02 -22.69
CA PHE A 371 -1.29 -26.13 -21.26
C PHE A 371 -0.61 -27.34 -20.59
N PHE A 372 -0.24 -28.38 -21.35
CA PHE A 372 0.57 -29.48 -20.83
C PHE A 372 2.02 -29.08 -20.50
N ASP A 373 2.62 -28.16 -21.24
CA ASP A 373 3.96 -27.61 -20.93
C ASP A 373 3.91 -26.69 -19.70
N VAL A 374 2.84 -25.91 -19.55
CA VAL A 374 2.52 -25.10 -18.35
C VAL A 374 2.43 -25.99 -17.11
N LEU A 375 1.75 -27.14 -17.21
CA LEU A 375 1.67 -28.13 -16.14
C LEU A 375 3.04 -28.71 -15.74
N GLN A 376 3.94 -28.95 -16.70
CA GLN A 376 5.30 -29.40 -16.41
C GLN A 376 6.12 -28.32 -15.72
N ALA A 377 6.14 -27.09 -16.26
CA ALA A 377 6.86 -25.96 -15.68
C ALA A 377 6.37 -25.61 -14.25
N ALA A 378 5.10 -25.86 -13.93
CA ALA A 378 4.56 -25.72 -12.59
C ALA A 378 5.03 -26.84 -11.65
N ALA A 379 5.02 -28.10 -12.10
CA ALA A 379 5.47 -29.26 -11.35
C ALA A 379 6.98 -29.24 -11.03
N GLU A 380 7.79 -28.61 -11.87
CA GLU A 380 9.21 -28.32 -11.62
C GLU A 380 9.40 -27.22 -10.56
N LYS A 381 8.54 -26.20 -10.55
CA LYS A 381 8.66 -25.00 -9.72
C LYS A 381 8.07 -25.16 -8.30
N ASP A 382 7.02 -25.95 -8.14
CA ASP A 382 6.35 -26.19 -6.84
C ASP A 382 5.76 -27.62 -6.81
N PRO A 383 6.19 -28.50 -5.87
CA PRO A 383 5.71 -29.88 -5.77
C PRO A 383 4.20 -30.06 -5.66
N ARG A 384 3.44 -29.05 -5.22
CA ARG A 384 1.96 -29.10 -5.17
C ARG A 384 1.33 -29.24 -6.55
N PHE A 385 2.00 -28.78 -7.59
CA PHE A 385 1.49 -28.84 -8.97
C PHE A 385 1.96 -30.10 -9.72
N ARG A 386 2.63 -31.04 -9.03
CA ARG A 386 3.05 -32.32 -9.61
C ARG A 386 1.86 -33.15 -10.09
N MET A 387 1.96 -33.64 -11.32
CA MET A 387 0.95 -34.48 -11.97
C MET A 387 1.48 -35.87 -12.33
N GLU A 388 0.56 -36.82 -12.44
CA GLU A 388 0.72 -38.08 -13.14
C GLU A 388 -0.24 -38.08 -14.34
N PHE A 389 0.23 -38.57 -15.48
CA PHE A 389 -0.55 -38.59 -16.72
C PHE A 389 -0.28 -39.86 -17.53
N LYS A 390 -1.26 -40.26 -18.33
CA LYS A 390 -1.13 -41.32 -19.33
C LYS A 390 -1.06 -40.69 -20.72
N ARG A 391 -0.22 -41.25 -21.60
CA ARG A 391 -0.21 -40.89 -23.03
C ARG A 391 -1.32 -41.66 -23.75
N SER A 392 -2.07 -40.99 -24.61
CA SER A 392 -3.14 -41.57 -25.43
C SER A 392 -3.08 -41.04 -26.87
N SER A 393 -3.87 -41.63 -27.77
CA SER A 393 -4.07 -41.10 -29.14
C SER A 393 -4.73 -39.72 -29.18
N LEU A 394 -5.37 -39.29 -28.09
CA LEU A 394 -5.95 -37.95 -27.91
C LEU A 394 -5.01 -36.98 -27.16
N GLY A 395 -3.74 -37.37 -26.96
CA GLY A 395 -2.75 -36.58 -26.23
C GLY A 395 -2.55 -37.03 -24.77
N PRO A 396 -1.89 -36.21 -23.93
CA PRO A 396 -1.66 -36.50 -22.53
C PRO A 396 -2.94 -36.30 -21.71
N TYR A 397 -3.26 -37.28 -20.86
CA TYR A 397 -4.44 -37.31 -20.01
C TYR A 397 -4.02 -37.42 -18.53
N VAL A 398 -4.33 -36.41 -17.73
CA VAL A 398 -3.95 -36.32 -16.31
C VAL A 398 -4.80 -37.28 -15.47
N THR A 399 -4.14 -38.18 -14.74
CA THR A 399 -4.80 -39.15 -13.85
C THR A 399 -4.65 -38.81 -12.37
N SER A 400 -3.62 -38.04 -12.00
CA SER A 400 -3.42 -37.52 -10.64
C SER A 400 -2.77 -36.14 -10.71
N LEU A 401 -3.10 -35.25 -9.77
CA LEU A 401 -2.54 -33.91 -9.67
C LEU A 401 -2.63 -33.43 -8.21
N SER A 402 -1.56 -32.82 -7.69
CA SER A 402 -1.42 -32.54 -6.24
C SER A 402 -1.58 -33.79 -5.35
N GLY A 403 -1.31 -34.99 -5.88
CA GLY A 403 -1.53 -36.27 -5.22
C GLY A 403 -2.98 -36.76 -5.20
N ILE A 404 -3.95 -35.98 -5.72
CA ILE A 404 -5.36 -36.39 -5.81
C ILE A 404 -5.57 -37.13 -7.13
N VAL A 405 -5.76 -38.45 -7.03
CA VAL A 405 -6.09 -39.33 -8.17
C VAL A 405 -7.54 -39.13 -8.59
N GLN A 406 -7.82 -39.16 -9.89
CA GLN A 406 -9.19 -39.19 -10.42
C GLN A 406 -10.00 -40.38 -9.87
N ASN A 407 -11.30 -40.20 -9.67
CA ASN A 407 -12.14 -41.24 -9.08
C ASN A 407 -13.36 -41.53 -9.97
N THR A 408 -13.27 -42.63 -10.71
CA THR A 408 -14.30 -43.12 -11.65
C THR A 408 -15.57 -43.64 -10.98
N GLU A 409 -15.51 -44.02 -9.70
CA GLU A 409 -16.67 -44.52 -8.95
C GLU A 409 -17.56 -43.38 -8.43
N THR A 410 -16.94 -42.27 -8.02
CA THR A 410 -17.64 -41.08 -7.50
C THR A 410 -17.90 -40.01 -8.57
N GLY A 411 -17.30 -40.18 -9.76
CA GLY A 411 -17.48 -39.32 -10.93
C GLY A 411 -16.64 -38.05 -10.94
N TYR A 412 -15.57 -37.98 -10.15
CA TYR A 412 -14.68 -36.82 -10.09
C TYR A 412 -13.49 -36.95 -11.04
N PHE A 413 -13.29 -35.94 -11.88
CA PHE A 413 -12.24 -35.91 -12.91
C PHE A 413 -11.49 -34.58 -12.92
N TRP A 414 -10.25 -34.62 -13.39
CA TRP A 414 -9.42 -33.44 -13.64
C TRP A 414 -9.76 -32.82 -14.99
N MET A 415 -10.47 -31.68 -14.98
CA MET A 415 -10.95 -31.00 -16.18
C MET A 415 -10.27 -29.65 -16.40
N ALA A 416 -9.82 -29.43 -17.63
CA ALA A 416 -9.13 -28.21 -18.05
C ALA A 416 -10.12 -27.09 -18.40
N HIS A 417 -9.85 -25.88 -17.93
CA HIS A 417 -10.63 -24.67 -18.18
C HIS A 417 -9.70 -23.48 -18.48
N ALA A 418 -10.23 -22.45 -19.13
CA ALA A 418 -9.64 -21.11 -19.16
C ALA A 418 -10.48 -20.14 -18.34
N MET A 419 -9.89 -19.05 -17.84
CA MET A 419 -10.59 -17.91 -17.27
C MET A 419 -10.28 -16.64 -18.04
N ASN A 420 -11.31 -15.84 -18.33
CA ASN A 420 -11.13 -14.49 -18.86
C ASN A 420 -10.97 -13.49 -17.72
N PHE A 421 -9.75 -12.98 -17.49
CA PHE A 421 -9.43 -12.06 -16.40
C PHE A 421 -10.35 -10.82 -16.31
N ALA A 422 -10.77 -10.26 -17.44
CA ALA A 422 -11.59 -9.05 -17.48
C ALA A 422 -13.06 -9.26 -17.07
N THR A 423 -13.55 -10.51 -17.07
CA THR A 423 -14.96 -10.83 -16.78
C THR A 423 -15.13 -11.87 -15.66
N GLY A 424 -14.05 -12.53 -15.23
CA GLY A 424 -14.08 -13.64 -14.27
C GLY A 424 -14.74 -14.92 -14.80
N VAL A 425 -15.16 -14.95 -16.07
CA VAL A 425 -15.87 -16.09 -16.67
C VAL A 425 -14.90 -17.24 -16.89
N VAL A 426 -15.25 -18.41 -16.35
CA VAL A 426 -14.52 -19.67 -16.52
C VAL A 426 -15.22 -20.52 -17.57
N THR A 427 -14.48 -20.94 -18.60
CA THR A 427 -14.99 -21.81 -19.68
C THR A 427 -14.21 -23.13 -19.71
N PRO A 428 -14.88 -24.29 -19.87
CA PRO A 428 -14.18 -25.55 -20.09
C PRO A 428 -13.46 -25.53 -21.44
N LEU A 429 -12.27 -26.11 -21.51
CA LEU A 429 -11.54 -26.20 -22.78
C LEU A 429 -12.19 -27.21 -23.72
N THR A 430 -12.41 -26.80 -24.97
CA THR A 430 -12.87 -27.68 -26.06
C THR A 430 -11.75 -28.55 -26.65
N THR A 431 -10.49 -28.27 -26.29
CA THR A 431 -9.28 -28.96 -26.74
C THR A 431 -8.52 -29.56 -25.57
N GLY A 432 -7.95 -30.76 -25.75
CA GLY A 432 -7.10 -31.39 -24.73
C GLY A 432 -5.86 -30.56 -24.38
N ILE A 433 -5.34 -30.72 -23.16
CA ILE A 433 -4.24 -29.90 -22.61
C ILE A 433 -2.95 -29.92 -23.43
N GLY A 434 -2.67 -31.00 -24.16
CA GLY A 434 -1.52 -31.12 -25.07
C GLY A 434 -1.75 -30.57 -26.48
N SER A 435 -2.91 -29.95 -26.73
CA SER A 435 -3.27 -29.29 -28.00
C SER A 435 -3.75 -27.85 -27.79
N HIS A 436 -4.15 -27.49 -26.57
CA HIS A 436 -4.49 -26.11 -26.22
C HIS A 436 -3.21 -25.27 -26.07
N THR A 437 -2.93 -24.43 -27.07
CA THR A 437 -1.84 -23.44 -27.02
C THR A 437 -2.22 -22.25 -26.15
N VAL A 438 -1.33 -21.84 -25.26
CA VAL A 438 -1.51 -20.67 -24.39
C VAL A 438 -0.79 -19.43 -24.95
N ALA A 439 -1.38 -18.26 -24.70
CA ALA A 439 -0.84 -16.94 -25.00
C ALA A 439 -0.22 -16.28 -23.75
N ASP A 440 0.44 -15.13 -23.93
CA ASP A 440 0.90 -14.34 -22.78
C ASP A 440 -0.27 -13.79 -21.97
N SER A 441 -0.14 -13.88 -20.65
CA SER A 441 -1.14 -13.44 -19.69
C SER A 441 -2.47 -14.20 -19.77
N ASP A 442 -2.46 -15.44 -20.29
CA ASP A 442 -3.59 -16.37 -20.15
C ASP A 442 -3.75 -16.87 -18.71
N HIS A 443 -5.00 -17.19 -18.34
CA HIS A 443 -5.34 -17.93 -17.12
C HIS A 443 -5.90 -19.29 -17.48
N VAL A 444 -5.15 -20.34 -17.17
CA VAL A 444 -5.56 -21.75 -17.36
C VAL A 444 -5.73 -22.46 -16.03
N ILE A 445 -6.70 -23.38 -15.95
CA ILE A 445 -7.16 -23.97 -14.69
C ILE A 445 -7.33 -25.48 -14.84
N MET A 446 -6.73 -26.25 -13.94
CA MET A 446 -7.09 -27.66 -13.74
C MET A 446 -8.06 -27.77 -12.56
N TRP A 447 -9.26 -28.28 -12.82
CA TRP A 447 -10.35 -28.32 -11.84
C TRP A 447 -10.80 -29.77 -11.59
N TYR A 448 -10.63 -30.25 -10.36
CA TYR A 448 -11.16 -31.51 -9.87
C TYR A 448 -12.61 -31.33 -9.41
N LYS A 449 -13.56 -31.72 -10.26
CA LYS A 449 -15.01 -31.65 -10.00
C LYS A 449 -15.74 -32.77 -10.73
N LYS A 450 -17.05 -32.89 -10.51
CA LYS A 450 -17.92 -33.71 -11.35
C LYS A 450 -18.22 -32.99 -12.69
N PRO A 451 -18.34 -33.73 -13.81
CA PRO A 451 -18.92 -33.18 -15.03
C PRO A 451 -20.37 -32.78 -14.78
N ALA A 452 -20.75 -31.58 -15.22
CA ALA A 452 -22.16 -31.22 -15.39
C ALA A 452 -22.59 -31.69 -16.79
N PHE A 453 -23.72 -32.39 -16.85
CA PHE A 453 -24.39 -32.86 -18.07
C PHE A 453 -25.75 -32.17 -18.20
#